data_AF-A0A0C9TUK0-F1
#
_entry.id   AF-A0A0C9TUK0-F1
#
_cell.length_a   1.000
_cell.length_b   1.000
_cell.length_c   1.000
_cell.angle_alpha   90.00
_cell.angle_beta   90.00
_cell.angle_gamma   90.00
#
_symmetry.space_group_name_H-M   'P 1'
#
loop_
_entity.id
_entity.type
_entity.pdbx_description
1 polymer ?
#
loop_
_entity_poly.entity_id
_entity_poly.type
_entity_poly.pdbx_seq_one_letter_code
_entity_poly.pdbx_strand_id
1 'polypeptide(L)'
;MDGDLYLQILKNELQESLEYHDFNPSDITFQQDNDPKHTCKKVRKWLEEQYFRTMVCPAQSPDLNPIEYAWGYLRRRLAEHKHPPNGMKQLWERIEVE
;
A
#
# COMPACT_ATOMS: atom_id res chain seq x y z
N MET A 1 7.24 -11.07 2.73
CA MET A 1 7.04 -10.62 1.35
C MET A 1 8.39 -10.23 0.77
N ASP A 2 8.70 -10.70 -0.43
CA ASP A 2 9.89 -10.32 -1.19
C ASP A 2 9.53 -9.40 -2.37
N GLY A 3 10.52 -9.05 -3.20
CA GLY A 3 10.31 -8.18 -4.34
C GLY A 3 9.52 -8.83 -5.50
N ASP A 4 9.44 -10.16 -5.58
CA ASP A 4 8.64 -10.85 -6.60
C ASP A 4 7.16 -10.79 -6.24
N LEU A 5 6.84 -11.14 -4.99
CA LEU A 5 5.48 -11.05 -4.48
C LEU A 5 4.98 -9.59 -4.48
N TYR A 6 5.84 -8.63 -4.13
CA TYR A 6 5.46 -7.22 -4.23
C TYR A 6 5.13 -6.79 -5.66
N LEU A 7 5.96 -7.19 -6.64
CA LEU A 7 5.70 -6.88 -8.04
C LEU A 7 4.40 -7.54 -8.54
N GLN A 8 4.08 -8.75 -8.07
CA GLN A 8 2.81 -9.40 -8.39
C GLN A 8 1.61 -8.62 -7.84
N ILE A 9 1.70 -8.14 -6.59
CA ILE A 9 0.65 -7.29 -5.99
C ILE A 9 0.46 -6.01 -6.82
N LEU A 10 1.54 -5.35 -7.25
CA LEU A 10 1.43 -4.17 -8.11
C LEU A 10 0.80 -4.46 -9.48
N LYS A 11 1.08 -5.63 -10.07
CA LYS A 11 0.52 -6.00 -11.37
C LYS A 11 -0.95 -6.35 -11.33
N ASN A 12 -1.45 -6.77 -10.17
CA ASN A 12 -2.84 -7.16 -9.99
C ASN A 12 -3.60 -6.03 -9.29
N GLU A 13 -3.42 -5.90 -7.98
CA GLU A 13 -4.22 -5.06 -7.10
C GLU A 13 -4.13 -3.56 -7.44
N LEU A 14 -2.92 -3.06 -7.76
CA LEU A 14 -2.77 -1.65 -8.12
C LEU A 14 -3.43 -1.37 -9.48
N GLN A 15 -3.30 -2.26 -10.47
CA GLN A 15 -3.95 -2.08 -11.77
C GLN A 15 -5.47 -2.09 -11.64
N GLU A 16 -6.02 -3.05 -10.89
CA GLU A 16 -7.46 -3.11 -10.60
C GLU A 16 -7.95 -1.85 -9.87
N SER A 17 -7.16 -1.32 -8.93
CA SER A 17 -7.48 -0.06 -8.23
C SER A 17 -7.52 1.14 -9.17
N LEU A 18 -6.60 1.22 -10.14
CA LEU A 18 -6.56 2.30 -11.11
C LEU A 18 -7.74 2.24 -12.07
N GLU A 19 -8.07 1.04 -12.56
CA GLU A 19 -9.24 0.82 -13.41
C GLU A 19 -10.53 1.19 -12.66
N TYR A 20 -10.67 0.77 -11.40
CA TYR A 20 -11.83 1.10 -10.57
C TYR A 20 -12.02 2.61 -10.37
N HIS A 21 -10.92 3.35 -10.23
CA HIS A 21 -10.94 4.80 -10.00
C HIS A 21 -10.84 5.64 -11.28
N ASP A 22 -10.79 5.02 -12.46
CA ASP A 22 -10.57 5.68 -13.76
C ASP A 22 -9.30 6.56 -13.76
N PHE A 23 -8.22 6.05 -13.16
CA PHE A 23 -6.93 6.72 -13.08
C PHE A 23 -5.95 6.18 -14.12
N ASN A 24 -5.31 7.10 -14.84
CA ASN A 24 -4.17 6.77 -15.68
C ASN A 24 -2.87 6.83 -14.84
N PRO A 25 -1.99 5.81 -14.91
CA PRO A 25 -0.66 5.85 -14.31
C PRO A 25 0.14 7.15 -14.56
N SER A 26 0.01 7.76 -15.75
CA SER A 26 0.71 9.00 -16.11
C SER A 26 0.22 10.23 -15.35
N ASP A 27 -1.01 10.19 -14.86
CA ASP A 27 -1.69 11.35 -14.27
C ASP A 27 -1.57 11.37 -12.74
N ILE A 28 -0.96 10.33 -12.16
CA ILE A 28 -0.83 10.15 -10.73
C ILE A 28 0.64 10.07 -10.29
N THR A 29 0.88 10.44 -9.03
CA THR A 29 2.17 10.22 -8.39
C THR A 29 2.08 9.01 -7.48
N PHE A 30 2.87 7.99 -7.77
CA PHE A 30 2.94 6.77 -6.97
C PHE A 30 3.88 6.98 -5.77
N GLN A 31 3.42 6.71 -4.56
CA GLN A 31 4.22 6.83 -3.34
C GLN A 31 4.39 5.46 -2.68
N GLN A 32 5.63 5.13 -2.31
CA GLN A 32 6.01 3.93 -1.56
C GLN A 32 7.19 4.26 -0.63
N ASP A 33 7.43 3.44 0.39
CA ASP A 33 8.62 3.58 1.24
C ASP A 33 9.91 3.08 0.53
N ASN A 34 11.06 3.26 1.18
CA ASN A 34 12.37 2.87 0.66
C ASN A 34 12.78 1.42 1.02
N ASP A 35 11.85 0.54 1.38
CA ASP A 35 12.18 -0.87 1.64
C ASP A 35 12.93 -1.47 0.43
N PRO A 36 14.03 -2.22 0.63
CA PRO A 36 14.78 -2.86 -0.45
C PRO A 36 13.91 -3.63 -1.46
N LYS A 37 12.79 -4.22 -1.04
CA LYS A 37 11.89 -4.94 -1.94
C LYS A 37 11.12 -4.01 -2.88
N HIS A 38 10.75 -2.82 -2.42
CA HIS A 38 10.04 -1.80 -3.21
C HIS A 38 10.98 -1.03 -4.15
N THR A 39 12.26 -0.94 -3.78
CA THR A 39 13.28 -0.20 -4.53
C THR A 39 14.18 -1.08 -5.40
N CYS A 40 13.93 -2.39 -5.42
CA CYS A 40 14.72 -3.32 -6.23
C CYS A 40 14.56 -3.04 -7.74
N LYS A 41 15.56 -3.44 -8.53
CA LYS A 41 15.65 -3.11 -9.97
C LYS A 41 14.39 -3.49 -10.76
N LYS A 42 13.81 -4.66 -10.48
CA LYS A 42 12.63 -5.17 -11.19
C LYS A 42 11.38 -4.33 -10.93
N VAL A 43 11.17 -3.90 -9.69
CA VAL A 43 10.01 -3.07 -9.32
C VAL A 43 10.13 -1.68 -9.91
N ARG A 44 11.30 -1.04 -9.77
CA ARG A 44 11.56 0.28 -10.38
C ARG A 44 11.37 0.26 -11.89
N LYS A 45 11.96 -0.73 -12.57
CA LYS A 45 11.83 -0.88 -14.02
C LYS A 45 10.36 -1.03 -14.43
N TRP A 46 9.58 -1.84 -13.73
CA TRP A 46 8.17 -2.01 -14.07
C TRP A 46 7.37 -0.72 -13.86
N LEU A 47 7.58 0.00 -12.75
CA LEU A 47 6.91 1.29 -12.51
C LEU A 47 7.21 2.31 -13.62
N GLU A 48 8.46 2.38 -14.07
CA GLU A 48 8.88 3.22 -15.20
C GLU A 48 8.21 2.78 -16.52
N GLU A 49 8.15 1.47 -16.81
CA GLU A 49 7.49 0.92 -18.00
C GLU A 49 5.97 1.17 -18.01
N GLN A 50 5.35 1.30 -16.84
CA GLN A 50 3.93 1.66 -16.69
C GLN A 50 3.70 3.18 -16.63
N TYR A 51 4.73 4.01 -16.85
CA TYR A 51 4.64 5.47 -16.85
C TYR A 51 4.28 6.12 -15.51
N PHE A 52 4.44 5.42 -14.38
CA PHE A 52 4.22 6.03 -13.08
C PHE A 52 5.30 7.05 -12.76
N ARG A 53 4.88 8.19 -12.20
CA ARG A 53 5.80 9.08 -11.48
C ARG A 53 5.95 8.59 -10.04
N THR A 54 7.05 7.89 -9.73
CA THR A 54 7.31 7.47 -8.34
C THR A 54 7.93 8.60 -7.51
N MET A 55 7.31 8.92 -6.37
CA MET A 55 7.83 9.88 -5.40
C MET A 55 9.02 9.28 -4.64
N VAL A 56 10.07 10.09 -4.44
CA VAL A 56 11.18 9.74 -3.55
C VAL A 56 10.81 10.12 -2.13
N CYS A 57 10.54 9.12 -1.29
CA CYS A 57 10.36 9.33 0.14
C CYS A 57 11.71 9.50 0.83
N PRO A 58 11.87 10.42 1.81
CA PRO A 58 13.05 10.44 2.65
C PRO A 58 13.13 9.18 3.52
N ALA A 59 14.34 8.77 3.87
CA ALA A 59 14.53 7.62 4.76
C ALA A 59 13.99 7.94 6.16
N GLN A 60 13.37 6.95 6.82
CA GLN A 60 12.86 7.06 8.19
C GLN A 60 11.82 8.18 8.39
N SER A 61 11.02 8.49 7.37
CA SER A 61 9.96 9.51 7.44
C SER A 61 8.56 8.89 7.30
N PRO A 62 8.11 8.07 8.27
CA PRO A 62 6.77 7.49 8.25
C PRO A 62 5.68 8.57 8.34
N ASP A 63 5.99 9.73 8.93
CA ASP A 63 5.13 10.90 9.01
C ASP A 63 4.76 11.50 7.66
N LEU A 64 5.59 11.26 6.63
CA LEU A 64 5.35 11.72 5.26
C LEU A 64 4.59 10.70 4.39
N ASN A 65 4.26 9.52 4.93
CA ASN A 65 3.53 8.48 4.22
C ASN A 65 2.04 8.50 4.65
N PRO A 66 1.11 8.95 3.80
CA PRO A 66 -0.32 9.03 4.15
C PRO A 66 -0.93 7.71 4.63
N ILE A 67 -0.39 6.56 4.20
CA ILE A 67 -0.89 5.25 4.63
C ILE A 67 -0.69 5.02 6.13
N GLU A 68 0.34 5.60 6.75
CA GLU A 68 0.59 5.47 8.19
C GLU A 68 -0.52 6.13 9.00
N TYR A 69 -1.07 7.24 8.50
CA TYR A 69 -2.23 7.88 9.09
C TYR A 69 -3.49 7.00 8.96
N ALA A 70 -3.73 6.41 7.79
CA ALA A 70 -4.84 5.48 7.57
C ALA A 70 -4.73 4.25 8.51
N TRP A 71 -3.54 3.67 8.66
CA TRP A 71 -3.31 2.60 9.63
C TRP A 71 -3.52 3.04 11.08
N GLY A 72 -3.13 4.28 11.42
CA GLY A 72 -3.40 4.87 12.73
C GLY A 72 -4.89 4.99 13.02
N TYR A 73 -5.66 5.46 12.04
CA TYR A 73 -7.12 5.52 12.12
C TYR A 73 -7.74 4.14 12.29
N LEU A 74 -7.38 3.17 11.44
CA LEU A 74 -7.89 1.80 11.51
C LEU A 74 -7.58 1.16 12.88
N ARG A 75 -6.36 1.31 13.40
CA ARG A 75 -6.00 0.82 14.74
C ARG A 75 -6.87 1.42 15.83
N ARG A 76 -7.19 2.71 15.75
CA ARG A 76 -8.06 3.38 16.72
C ARG A 76 -9.48 2.80 16.67
N ARG A 77 -10.02 2.61 15.46
CA ARG A 77 -11.34 2.00 15.24
C ARG A 77 -11.40 0.58 15.80
N LEU A 78 -10.40 -0.24 15.50
CA LEU A 78 -10.30 -1.60 16.03
C LEU A 78 -10.17 -1.64 17.57
N ALA A 79 -9.61 -0.60 18.18
CA ALA A 79 -9.51 -0.47 19.64
C ALA A 79 -10.83 -0.08 20.33
N GLU A 80 -11.83 0.37 19.58
CA GLU A 80 -13.18 0.66 20.11
C GLU A 80 -13.98 -0.63 20.41
N HIS A 81 -13.58 -1.77 19.84
CA HIS A 81 -14.17 -3.05 20.18
C HIS A 81 -13.91 -3.43 21.64
N LYS A 82 -14.96 -3.91 22.32
CA LYS A 82 -14.92 -4.34 23.73
C LYS A 82 -13.82 -5.38 24.03
N HIS A 83 -13.50 -6.22 23.05
CA HIS A 83 -12.52 -7.29 23.19
C HIS A 83 -11.60 -7.34 21.95
N PRO A 84 -10.33 -7.75 22.11
CA PRO A 84 -9.45 -8.00 20.97
C PRO A 84 -10.04 -9.08 20.05
N PRO A 85 -9.59 -9.16 18.78
CA PRO A 85 -10.01 -10.23 17.89
C PRO A 85 -9.47 -11.58 18.40
N ASN A 86 -10.30 -12.62 18.32
CA ASN A 86 -9.99 -13.99 18.74
C ASN A 86 -9.14 -14.77 17.69
N GLY A 87 -8.57 -14.07 16.71
CA GLY A 87 -7.75 -14.65 15.66
C GLY A 87 -7.83 -13.87 14.35
N MET A 88 -7.10 -14.35 13.34
CA MET A 88 -6.97 -13.69 12.03
C MET A 88 -8.30 -13.51 11.31
N LYS A 89 -9.19 -14.51 11.37
CA LYS A 89 -10.51 -14.43 10.72
C LYS A 89 -11.35 -13.29 11.28
N GLN A 90 -11.45 -13.20 12.61
CA GLN A 90 -12.23 -12.13 13.24
C GLN A 90 -11.57 -10.76 13.04
N LEU A 91 -10.24 -10.69 13.02
CA LEU A 91 -9.54 -9.45 12.69
C LEU A 91 -9.88 -9.00 11.25
N TRP A 92 -9.87 -9.93 10.29
CA TRP A 92 -10.23 -9.66 8.90
C TRP A 92 -11.67 -9.14 8.77
N GLU A 93 -12.64 -9.85 9.36
CA GLU A 93 -14.06 -9.44 9.37
C GLU A 93 -14.28 -8.04 9.98
N ARG A 94 -13.48 -7.68 10.99
CA ARG A 94 -13.54 -6.32 11.58
C ARG A 94 -12.96 -5.28 10.63
N ILE A 95 -11.80 -5.55 10.00
CA ILE A 95 -11.17 -4.61 9.07
C ILE A 95 -12.06 -4.33 7.85
N GLU A 96 -12.80 -5.33 7.35
CA GLU A 96 -13.68 -5.17 6.18
C GLU A 96 -14.87 -4.22 6.40
N VAL A 97 -15.25 -3.94 7.65
CA VAL A 97 -16.43 -3.13 7.99
C VAL A 97 -16.08 -1.78 8.62
N GLU A 98 -14.80 -1.46 8.77
CA GLU A 98 -14.32 -0.12 9.18
C GLU A 98 -14.20 0.83 7.99
#